data_AF-V4P9P0-F1
#
_entry.id   AF-V4P9P0-F1
#
_cell.length_a   1.000
_cell.length_b   1.000
_cell.length_c   1.000
_cell.angle_alpha   90.00
_cell.angle_beta   90.00
_cell.angle_gamma   90.00
#
_symmetry.space_group_name_H-M   'P 1'
#
loop_
_entity.id
_entity.type
_entity.pdbx_description
1 polymer ?
#
loop_
_entity_poly.entity_id
_entity_poly.type
_entity_poly.pdbx_seq_one_letter_code
_entity_poly.pdbx_strand_id
1 'polypeptide(L)'
;MADMTLNLNTAARLEIRRIGREQQPVVIIDDVFTNPEVLVEAARTSVFERPKHTRYPGLNAPLPDTYAATVVPALRHLMTTVFEIPEKLRMTQFGFLALATLGPEALEPVQKIPHQDTPEHNRLASVHYLCEPGGGTGFFRHRATGYEAVTPEQRTHYVATVSEELEAGGSGLTRHVSADTPYFELIDWVPAAFNRLVLYRSNALHSALIDGVPLSEDPATGRLTANLFLLPVQKLF
;
A
#
# COMPACT_ATOMS: atom_id res chain seq x y z
N MET A 1 7.05 -24.82 -14.14
CA MET A 1 7.64 -23.60 -13.57
C MET A 1 8.59 -24.04 -12.49
N ALA A 2 9.83 -23.56 -12.49
CA ALA A 2 10.77 -23.88 -11.41
C ALA A 2 10.17 -23.41 -10.08
N ASP A 3 10.29 -24.22 -9.04
CA ASP A 3 9.77 -23.90 -7.71
C ASP A 3 10.57 -22.71 -7.14
N MET A 4 9.95 -21.53 -7.11
CA MET A 4 10.60 -20.30 -6.64
C MET A 4 10.70 -20.32 -5.12
N THR A 5 11.90 -20.55 -4.59
CA THR A 5 12.16 -20.51 -3.15
C THR A 5 12.43 -19.08 -2.68
N LEU A 6 11.70 -18.62 -1.65
CA LEU A 6 11.89 -17.34 -0.96
C LEU A 6 12.35 -17.58 0.47
N ASN A 7 13.46 -16.96 0.85
CA ASN A 7 14.08 -17.16 2.16
C ASN A 7 13.97 -15.88 2.99
N LEU A 8 13.27 -15.95 4.11
CA LEU A 8 13.22 -14.84 5.07
C LEU A 8 14.61 -14.58 5.65
N ASN A 9 14.93 -13.30 5.81
CA ASN A 9 16.17 -12.88 6.44
C ASN A 9 15.98 -12.77 7.96
N THR A 10 16.69 -13.59 8.71
CA THR A 10 16.67 -13.53 10.19
C THR A 10 17.38 -12.29 10.75
N ALA A 11 18.16 -11.59 9.93
CA ALA A 11 18.77 -10.31 10.25
C ALA A 11 17.97 -9.10 9.72
N ALA A 12 16.73 -9.32 9.25
CA ALA A 12 15.84 -8.23 8.84
C ALA A 12 15.65 -7.22 9.97
N ARG A 13 15.63 -5.92 9.63
CA ARG A 13 15.46 -4.86 10.63
C ARG A 13 14.01 -4.45 10.73
N LEU A 14 13.46 -4.56 11.94
CA LEU A 14 12.08 -4.17 12.25
C LEU A 14 12.06 -2.79 12.90
N GLU A 15 11.27 -1.88 12.35
CA GLU A 15 10.89 -0.61 12.94
C GLU A 15 9.37 -0.53 13.07
N ILE A 16 8.88 -0.02 14.20
CA ILE A 16 7.46 0.22 14.43
C ILE A 16 7.28 1.70 14.74
N ARG A 17 6.50 2.41 13.93
CA ARG A 17 6.13 3.80 14.15
C ARG A 17 4.68 3.91 14.61
N ARG A 18 4.42 4.93 15.43
CA ARG A 18 3.06 5.37 15.77
C ARG A 18 2.87 6.75 15.17
N ILE A 19 2.01 6.83 14.16
CA ILE A 19 1.89 8.01 13.30
C ILE A 19 0.63 8.81 13.62
N GLY A 20 0.71 10.12 13.40
CA GLY A 20 -0.42 11.03 13.58
C GLY A 20 -0.93 11.14 15.03
N ARG A 21 -2.11 11.74 15.18
CA ARG A 21 -2.82 11.93 16.45
C ARG A 21 -3.52 10.66 16.90
N GLU A 22 -3.97 9.83 15.96
CA GLU A 22 -4.61 8.55 16.24
C GLU A 22 -3.60 7.45 16.61
N GLN A 23 -2.30 7.73 16.50
CA GLN A 23 -1.22 6.80 16.85
C GLN A 23 -1.33 5.46 16.09
N GLN A 24 -1.72 5.54 14.81
CA GLN A 24 -1.87 4.36 13.97
C GLN A 24 -0.50 3.67 13.83
N PRO A 25 -0.43 2.34 14.01
CA PRO A 25 0.81 1.62 13.82
C PRO A 25 1.19 1.51 12.34
N VAL A 26 2.46 1.75 12.04
CA VAL A 26 3.10 1.40 10.78
C VAL A 26 4.29 0.51 11.10
N VAL A 27 4.33 -0.67 10.49
CA VAL A 27 5.43 -1.61 10.61
C VAL A 27 6.29 -1.51 9.36
N ILE A 28 7.60 -1.38 9.55
CA ILE A 28 8.60 -1.30 8.49
C ILE A 28 9.60 -2.42 8.72
N ILE A 29 9.82 -3.24 7.71
CA ILE A 29 10.77 -4.34 7.74
C ILE A 29 11.75 -4.16 6.59
N ASP A 30 12.99 -3.84 6.91
CA ASP A 30 14.07 -3.78 5.91
C ASP A 30 14.69 -5.16 5.72
N ASP A 31 15.15 -5.41 4.50
CA ASP A 31 15.88 -6.60 4.10
C ASP A 31 15.07 -7.89 4.37
N VAL A 32 13.77 -7.91 4.04
CA VAL A 32 12.82 -8.99 4.39
C VAL A 32 13.30 -10.37 3.95
N PHE A 33 13.85 -10.46 2.74
CA PHE A 33 14.36 -11.70 2.17
C PHE A 33 15.88 -11.67 1.98
N THR A 34 16.53 -12.83 2.00
CA THR A 34 17.95 -12.95 1.62
C THR A 34 18.17 -13.07 0.12
N ASN A 35 17.09 -13.26 -0.65
CA ASN A 35 17.11 -13.41 -2.10
C ASN A 35 15.94 -12.68 -2.79
N PRO A 36 15.71 -11.38 -2.53
CA PRO A 36 14.57 -10.63 -3.08
C PRO A 36 14.56 -10.54 -4.62
N GLU A 37 15.71 -10.71 -5.28
CA GLU A 37 15.88 -10.60 -6.73
C GLU A 37 15.04 -11.64 -7.49
N VAL A 38 14.72 -12.78 -6.87
CA VAL A 38 13.84 -13.79 -7.48
C VAL A 38 12.45 -13.25 -7.77
N LEU A 39 11.97 -12.26 -7.00
CA LEU A 39 10.68 -11.60 -7.23
C LEU A 39 10.73 -10.65 -8.43
N VAL A 40 11.87 -9.99 -8.63
CA VAL A 40 12.11 -9.14 -9.80
C VAL A 40 12.14 -10.00 -11.06
N GLU A 41 12.84 -11.13 -11.04
CA GLU A 41 12.87 -12.08 -12.17
C GLU A 41 11.49 -12.70 -12.43
N ALA A 42 10.72 -13.03 -11.39
CA ALA A 42 9.33 -13.46 -11.55
C ALA A 42 8.48 -12.36 -12.23
N ALA A 43 8.64 -11.10 -11.83
CA ALA A 43 7.95 -9.98 -12.44
C ALA A 43 8.32 -9.82 -13.93
N ARG A 44 9.60 -9.92 -14.29
CA ARG A 44 10.08 -9.80 -15.69
C ARG A 44 9.49 -10.84 -16.64
N THR A 45 9.06 -11.98 -16.12
CA THR A 45 8.42 -13.05 -16.90
C THR A 45 6.89 -13.05 -16.81
N SER A 46 6.32 -12.13 -16.03
CA SER A 46 4.88 -12.01 -15.82
C SER A 46 4.22 -11.11 -16.86
N VAL A 47 2.93 -11.32 -17.08
CA VAL A 47 2.10 -10.43 -17.92
C VAL A 47 1.49 -9.35 -17.04
N PHE A 48 1.84 -8.10 -17.33
CA PHE A 48 1.31 -6.92 -16.65
C PHE A 48 0.14 -6.33 -17.45
N GLU A 49 -0.98 -6.09 -16.77
CA GLU A 49 -2.19 -5.54 -17.38
C GLU A 49 -2.82 -4.45 -16.51
N ARG A 50 -3.61 -3.58 -17.14
CA ARG A 50 -4.39 -2.58 -16.39
C ARG A 50 -5.47 -3.30 -15.56
N PRO A 51 -5.50 -3.11 -14.23
CA PRO A 51 -6.47 -3.79 -13.39
C PRO A 51 -7.88 -3.24 -13.63
N LYS A 52 -8.86 -4.12 -13.87
CA LYS A 52 -10.25 -3.74 -14.17
C LYS A 52 -11.08 -3.33 -12.95
N HIS A 53 -10.67 -3.74 -11.76
CA HIS A 53 -11.46 -3.63 -10.53
C HIS A 53 -10.81 -2.77 -9.44
N THR A 54 -9.72 -2.07 -9.77
CA THR A 54 -9.02 -1.18 -8.84
C THR A 54 -8.75 0.14 -9.53
N ARG A 55 -8.50 1.19 -8.74
CA ARG A 55 -8.05 2.50 -9.24
C ARG A 55 -6.53 2.64 -9.23
N TYR A 56 -5.80 1.53 -9.26
CA TYR A 56 -4.35 1.56 -9.22
C TYR A 56 -3.80 2.29 -10.46
N PRO A 57 -2.88 3.28 -10.31
CA PRO A 57 -2.40 4.13 -11.40
C PRO A 57 -1.30 3.45 -12.24
N GLY A 58 -1.58 2.26 -12.77
CA GLY A 58 -0.62 1.54 -13.61
C GLY A 58 -1.01 0.10 -13.93
N LEU A 59 -0.03 -0.79 -13.91
CA LEU A 59 -0.17 -2.18 -14.33
C LEU A 59 0.00 -3.13 -13.14
N ASN A 60 -0.78 -4.21 -13.15
CA ASN A 60 -0.68 -5.29 -12.18
C ASN A 60 -0.35 -6.62 -12.87
N ALA A 61 0.35 -7.49 -12.15
CA ALA A 61 0.57 -8.88 -12.53
C ALA A 61 0.28 -9.82 -11.33
N PRO A 62 0.05 -11.12 -11.57
CA PRO A 62 -0.11 -12.09 -10.49
C PRO A 62 1.07 -12.07 -9.52
N LEU A 63 0.77 -12.11 -8.22
CA LEU A 63 1.78 -12.30 -7.19
C LEU A 63 2.10 -13.81 -7.08
N PRO A 64 3.37 -14.24 -7.04
CA PRO A 64 3.70 -15.65 -6.88
C PRO A 64 3.12 -16.22 -5.57
N ASP A 65 2.50 -17.40 -5.63
CA ASP A 65 1.87 -18.04 -4.45
C ASP A 65 2.86 -18.24 -3.29
N THR A 66 4.12 -18.53 -3.61
CA THR A 66 5.18 -18.70 -2.61
C THR A 66 5.44 -17.43 -1.80
N TYR A 67 5.21 -16.24 -2.38
CA TYR A 67 5.35 -14.97 -1.64
C TYR A 67 4.40 -14.93 -0.43
N ALA A 68 3.11 -15.14 -0.67
CA ALA A 68 2.13 -15.09 0.42
C ALA A 68 2.31 -16.26 1.39
N ALA A 69 2.65 -17.46 0.90
CA ALA A 69 2.94 -18.62 1.73
C ALA A 69 4.13 -18.39 2.69
N THR A 70 5.10 -17.55 2.30
CA THR A 70 6.27 -17.22 3.12
C THR A 70 6.04 -16.00 4.02
N VAL A 71 5.46 -14.90 3.51
CA VAL A 71 5.32 -13.64 4.24
C VAL A 71 4.21 -13.69 5.29
N VAL A 72 3.05 -14.27 4.96
CA VAL A 72 1.88 -14.24 5.87
C VAL A 72 2.17 -14.91 7.22
N PRO A 73 2.81 -16.10 7.29
CA PRO A 73 3.18 -16.69 8.56
C PRO A 73 4.13 -15.80 9.39
N ALA A 74 5.10 -15.13 8.74
CA ALA A 74 6.06 -14.26 9.41
C ALA A 74 5.40 -13.00 10.01
N LEU A 75 4.36 -12.48 9.36
CA LEU A 75 3.63 -11.31 9.85
C LEU A 75 2.65 -11.62 10.98
N ARG A 76 2.29 -12.90 11.22
CA ARG A 76 1.25 -13.28 12.19
C ARG A 76 1.48 -12.72 13.59
N HIS A 77 2.72 -12.78 14.08
CA HIS A 77 3.05 -12.25 15.40
C HIS A 77 2.79 -10.73 15.46
N LEU A 78 3.21 -9.98 14.44
CA LEU A 78 3.03 -8.53 14.33
C LEU A 78 1.55 -8.15 14.22
N MET A 79 0.74 -8.94 13.49
CA MET A 79 -0.70 -8.74 13.39
C MET A 79 -1.37 -8.73 14.78
N THR A 80 -0.95 -9.64 15.66
CA THR A 80 -1.51 -9.74 17.01
C THR A 80 -0.91 -8.72 17.97
N THR A 81 0.41 -8.50 17.97
CA THR A 81 1.07 -7.67 18.98
C THR A 81 1.09 -6.18 18.65
N VAL A 82 1.09 -5.81 17.36
CA VAL A 82 1.18 -4.41 16.92
C VAL A 82 -0.18 -3.87 16.51
N PHE A 83 -0.93 -4.67 15.73
CA PHE A 83 -2.25 -4.30 15.20
C PHE A 83 -3.41 -4.83 16.04
N GLU A 84 -3.12 -5.54 17.14
CA GLU A 84 -4.13 -6.03 18.08
C GLU A 84 -5.23 -6.86 17.41
N ILE A 85 -4.91 -7.51 16.27
CA ILE A 85 -5.83 -8.39 15.57
C ILE A 85 -5.97 -9.67 16.39
N PRO A 86 -7.19 -10.09 16.77
CA PRO A 86 -7.40 -11.30 17.56
C PRO A 86 -6.79 -12.52 16.89
N GLU A 87 -5.99 -13.30 17.62
CA GLU A 87 -5.31 -14.48 17.09
C GLU A 87 -6.26 -15.51 16.46
N LYS A 88 -7.46 -15.63 17.03
CA LYS A 88 -8.53 -16.53 16.54
C LYS A 88 -9.27 -16.00 15.31
N LEU A 89 -9.03 -14.74 14.90
CA LEU A 89 -9.64 -14.18 13.71
C LEU A 89 -9.02 -14.85 12.48
N ARG A 90 -9.85 -15.58 11.74
CA ARG A 90 -9.42 -16.18 10.48
C ARG A 90 -9.20 -15.08 9.46
N MET A 91 -8.03 -15.09 8.83
CA MET A 91 -7.63 -14.15 7.80
C MET A 91 -7.51 -14.89 6.46
N THR A 92 -7.96 -14.25 5.40
CA THR A 92 -7.59 -14.61 4.03
C THR A 92 -6.66 -13.54 3.45
N GLN A 93 -6.09 -13.81 2.28
CA GLN A 93 -5.10 -12.94 1.65
C GLN A 93 -5.32 -12.87 0.15
N PHE A 94 -4.98 -11.73 -0.44
CA PHE A 94 -4.78 -11.59 -1.87
C PHE A 94 -3.69 -10.56 -2.12
N GLY A 95 -3.06 -10.62 -3.30
CA GLY A 95 -2.02 -9.67 -3.65
C GLY A 95 -1.72 -9.64 -5.14
N PHE A 96 -0.86 -8.71 -5.53
CA PHE A 96 -0.43 -8.50 -6.90
C PHE A 96 0.94 -7.83 -6.93
N LEU A 97 1.71 -8.12 -7.97
CA LEU A 97 2.84 -7.29 -8.37
C LEU A 97 2.29 -6.04 -9.07
N ALA A 98 2.91 -4.88 -8.87
CA ALA A 98 2.43 -3.63 -9.43
C ALA A 98 3.55 -2.71 -9.90
N LEU A 99 3.30 -2.00 -10.99
CA LEU A 99 4.14 -0.94 -11.56
C LEU A 99 3.30 0.32 -11.72
N ALA A 100 3.71 1.42 -11.11
CA ALA A 100 3.09 2.73 -11.33
C ALA A 100 3.57 3.28 -12.69
N THR A 101 2.64 3.49 -13.61
CA THR A 101 2.99 3.81 -15.02
C THR A 101 2.20 5.00 -15.57
N LEU A 102 1.21 5.51 -14.84
CA LEU A 102 0.37 6.62 -15.30
C LEU A 102 0.84 7.97 -14.73
N GLY A 103 1.08 8.93 -15.63
CA GLY A 103 1.29 10.34 -15.30
C GLY A 103 0.01 11.02 -14.80
N PRO A 104 0.10 12.16 -14.12
CA PRO A 104 -1.05 12.83 -13.50
C PRO A 104 -2.12 13.28 -14.51
N GLU A 105 -1.76 13.51 -15.77
CA GLU A 105 -2.68 13.82 -16.86
C GLU A 105 -3.62 12.66 -17.22
N ALA A 106 -3.21 11.41 -16.93
CA ALA A 106 -3.99 10.21 -17.19
C ALA A 106 -4.80 9.75 -15.96
N LEU A 107 -4.71 10.47 -14.84
CA LEU A 107 -5.38 10.15 -13.58
C LEU A 107 -6.70 10.91 -13.42
N GLU A 108 -7.71 10.20 -12.90
CA GLU A 108 -8.93 10.83 -12.39
C GLU A 108 -8.61 11.68 -11.14
N PRO A 109 -9.39 12.74 -10.84
CA PRO A 109 -9.15 13.59 -9.66
C PRO A 109 -9.02 12.80 -8.34
N VAL A 110 -9.84 11.76 -8.17
CA VAL A 110 -9.81 10.91 -6.97
C VAL A 110 -8.53 10.08 -6.84
N GLN A 111 -7.81 9.82 -7.93
CA GLN A 111 -6.51 9.14 -7.91
C GLN A 111 -5.35 10.09 -7.56
N LYS A 112 -5.62 11.39 -7.44
CA LYS A 112 -4.64 12.45 -7.12
C LYS A 112 -4.74 12.94 -5.67
N ILE A 113 -5.52 12.23 -4.84
CA ILE A 113 -5.63 12.47 -3.40
C ILE A 113 -5.32 11.19 -2.61
N PRO A 114 -4.96 11.29 -1.32
CA PRO A 114 -4.86 10.14 -0.43
C PRO A 114 -6.17 9.34 -0.36
N HIS A 115 -6.04 8.03 -0.16
CA HIS A 115 -7.16 7.11 -0.12
C HIS A 115 -7.06 6.15 1.07
N GLN A 116 -8.15 5.44 1.33
CA GLN A 116 -8.19 4.21 2.11
C GLN A 116 -8.65 3.07 1.20
N ASP A 117 -8.18 1.84 1.44
CA ASP A 117 -8.66 0.69 0.66
C ASP A 117 -10.06 0.25 1.11
N THR A 118 -10.32 0.34 2.41
CA THR A 118 -11.54 -0.12 3.07
C THR A 118 -11.67 0.54 4.44
N PRO A 119 -12.88 0.77 4.96
CA PRO A 119 -13.04 1.23 6.34
C PRO A 119 -12.80 0.16 7.41
N GLU A 120 -12.63 -1.12 7.04
CA GLU A 120 -12.50 -2.24 7.99
C GLU A 120 -11.20 -2.17 8.82
N HIS A 121 -11.34 -2.03 10.14
CA HIS A 121 -10.22 -1.83 11.06
C HIS A 121 -9.20 -2.98 11.10
N ASN A 122 -9.67 -4.24 10.98
CA ASN A 122 -8.84 -5.44 11.05
C ASN A 122 -8.30 -5.90 9.68
N ARG A 123 -8.42 -5.05 8.66
CA ARG A 123 -7.83 -5.29 7.35
C ARG A 123 -6.51 -4.55 7.23
N LEU A 124 -5.47 -5.26 6.79
CA LEU A 124 -4.13 -4.73 6.61
C LEU A 124 -3.75 -4.72 5.13
N ALA A 125 -2.93 -3.73 4.76
CA ALA A 125 -2.26 -3.66 3.47
C ALA A 125 -0.75 -3.65 3.70
N SER A 126 -0.01 -4.20 2.75
CA SER A 126 1.43 -4.10 2.72
C SER A 126 1.95 -3.79 1.32
N VAL A 127 3.03 -3.01 1.31
CA VAL A 127 3.80 -2.66 0.12
C VAL A 127 5.23 -3.13 0.35
N HIS A 128 5.69 -4.09 -0.44
CA HIS A 128 7.08 -4.53 -0.48
C HIS A 128 7.76 -3.98 -1.71
N TYR A 129 8.74 -3.12 -1.47
CA TYR A 129 9.49 -2.41 -2.51
C TYR A 129 10.55 -3.33 -3.12
N LEU A 130 10.47 -3.51 -4.44
CA LEU A 130 11.39 -4.32 -5.24
C LEU A 130 12.11 -3.45 -6.29
N CYS A 131 12.24 -2.16 -5.99
CA CYS A 131 12.88 -1.16 -6.82
C CYS A 131 13.87 -0.34 -6.00
N GLU A 132 14.81 0.29 -6.69
CA GLU A 132 15.66 1.35 -6.12
C GLU A 132 14.81 2.57 -5.68
N PRO A 133 15.36 3.48 -4.86
CA PRO A 133 14.60 4.61 -4.33
C PRO A 133 13.96 5.45 -5.43
N GLY A 134 12.65 5.62 -5.34
CA GLY A 134 11.82 6.38 -6.27
C GLY A 134 10.49 6.71 -5.62
N GLY A 135 10.53 7.39 -4.47
CA GLY A 135 9.34 7.79 -3.72
C GLY A 135 9.13 7.01 -2.42
N GLY A 136 7.88 6.65 -2.12
CA GLY A 136 7.53 5.92 -0.90
C GLY A 136 6.03 5.77 -0.68
N THR A 137 5.65 5.46 0.56
CA THR A 137 4.25 5.46 1.03
C THR A 137 4.08 6.63 1.99
N GLY A 138 3.21 7.57 1.65
CA GLY A 138 2.82 8.68 2.52
C GLY A 138 1.54 8.35 3.28
N PHE A 139 1.44 8.84 4.51
CA PHE A 139 0.26 8.76 5.36
C PHE A 139 -0.26 10.15 5.67
N PHE A 140 -1.58 10.31 5.69
CA PHE A 140 -2.21 11.62 5.64
C PHE A 140 -3.29 11.80 6.70
N ARG A 141 -3.54 13.07 7.04
CA ARG A 141 -4.74 13.51 7.73
C ARG A 141 -5.57 14.35 6.77
N HIS A 142 -6.87 14.07 6.71
CA HIS A 142 -7.81 14.93 6.00
C HIS A 142 -8.10 16.19 6.83
N ARG A 143 -7.92 17.38 6.25
CA ARG A 143 -7.96 18.65 7.00
C ARG A 143 -9.34 19.00 7.51
N ALA A 144 -10.38 18.84 6.69
CA ALA A 144 -11.73 19.24 7.06
C ALA A 144 -12.35 18.33 8.13
N THR A 145 -12.13 17.01 8.05
CA THR A 145 -12.69 16.05 9.02
C THR A 145 -11.75 15.72 10.18
N GLY A 146 -10.45 15.98 10.03
CA GLY A 146 -9.42 15.59 10.99
C GLY A 146 -9.08 14.10 11.00
N TYR A 147 -9.65 13.29 10.10
CA TYR A 147 -9.46 11.83 10.07
C TYR A 147 -8.08 11.46 9.53
N GLU A 148 -7.45 10.47 10.16
CA GLU A 148 -6.20 9.83 9.70
C GLU A 148 -6.46 8.39 9.26
N ALA A 149 -7.38 7.72 9.94
CA ALA A 149 -8.05 6.53 9.45
C ALA A 149 -9.55 6.78 9.36
N VAL A 150 -10.21 6.16 8.39
CA VAL A 150 -11.66 6.34 8.19
C VAL A 150 -12.38 5.05 8.55
N THR A 151 -13.16 5.06 9.63
CA THR A 151 -13.93 3.89 10.08
C THR A 151 -15.24 3.71 9.30
N PRO A 152 -15.97 2.59 9.46
CA PRO A 152 -17.25 2.38 8.79
C PRO A 152 -18.27 3.47 9.12
N GLU A 153 -18.28 3.94 10.38
CA GLU A 153 -19.19 4.97 10.88
C GLU A 153 -18.85 6.36 10.31
N GLN A 154 -17.56 6.60 10.07
CA GLN A 154 -17.06 7.87 9.54
C GLN A 154 -17.17 7.97 8.02
N ARG A 155 -17.27 6.83 7.32
CA ARG A 155 -17.12 6.74 5.86
C ARG A 155 -18.11 7.59 5.09
N THR A 156 -19.38 7.61 5.48
CA THR A 156 -20.41 8.39 4.79
C THR A 156 -20.10 9.90 4.85
N HIS A 157 -19.75 10.40 6.04
CA HIS A 157 -19.36 11.80 6.21
C HIS A 157 -18.09 12.13 5.41
N TYR A 158 -17.05 11.30 5.54
CA TYR A 158 -15.78 11.49 4.81
C TYR A 158 -15.98 11.55 3.30
N VAL A 159 -16.73 10.60 2.72
CA VAL A 159 -16.96 10.56 1.27
C VAL A 159 -17.77 11.76 0.81
N ALA A 160 -18.77 12.21 1.57
CA ALA A 160 -19.55 13.39 1.23
C ALA A 160 -18.66 14.64 1.18
N THR A 161 -17.87 14.88 2.23
CA THR A 161 -16.96 16.04 2.31
C THR A 161 -15.93 16.04 1.18
N VAL A 162 -15.26 14.90 0.93
CA VAL A 162 -14.25 14.81 -0.14
C VAL A 162 -14.88 14.97 -1.52
N SER A 163 -16.10 14.49 -1.73
CA SER A 163 -16.82 14.68 -2.99
C SER A 163 -17.08 16.15 -3.27
N GLU A 164 -17.57 16.91 -2.28
CA GLU A 164 -17.80 18.35 -2.39
C GLU A 164 -16.49 19.11 -2.69
N GLU A 165 -15.38 18.75 -2.04
CA GLU A 165 -14.06 19.36 -2.28
C GLU A 165 -13.51 19.07 -3.68
N LEU A 166 -13.72 17.84 -4.19
CA LEU A 166 -13.33 17.44 -5.53
C LEU A 166 -14.23 18.09 -6.60
N GLU A 167 -15.52 18.28 -6.34
CA GLU A 167 -16.41 19.03 -7.23
C GLU A 167 -16.00 20.51 -7.30
N ALA A 168 -15.63 21.12 -6.17
CA ALA A 168 -15.25 22.53 -6.09
C ALA A 168 -13.85 22.82 -6.65
N GLY A 169 -12.87 21.93 -6.41
CA GLY A 169 -11.45 22.20 -6.67
C GLY A 169 -10.67 21.09 -7.36
N GLY A 170 -11.31 19.97 -7.72
CA GLY A 170 -10.63 18.80 -8.29
C GLY A 170 -9.95 19.06 -9.64
N SER A 171 -10.42 20.04 -10.41
CA SER A 171 -9.79 20.47 -11.67
C SER A 171 -8.39 21.10 -11.47
N GLY A 172 -8.09 21.58 -10.26
CA GLY A 172 -6.77 22.09 -9.88
C GLY A 172 -5.75 21.00 -9.53
N LEU A 173 -6.17 19.74 -9.38
CA LEU A 173 -5.29 18.62 -9.07
C LEU A 173 -4.54 18.16 -10.34
N THR A 174 -3.32 18.63 -10.49
CA THR A 174 -2.48 18.47 -11.69
C THR A 174 -1.24 17.60 -11.48
N ARG A 175 -1.05 17.07 -10.27
CA ARG A 175 0.12 16.29 -9.87
C ARG A 175 -0.27 14.96 -9.26
N HIS A 176 0.69 14.05 -9.10
CA HIS A 176 0.52 12.93 -8.19
C HIS A 176 0.42 13.42 -6.75
N VAL A 177 0.00 12.54 -5.84
CA VAL A 177 -0.06 12.86 -4.42
C VAL A 177 1.35 13.21 -3.90
N SER A 178 1.43 14.29 -3.13
CA SER A 178 2.66 14.81 -2.51
C SER A 178 2.35 15.40 -1.13
N ALA A 179 3.36 15.98 -0.47
CA ALA A 179 3.17 16.69 0.80
C ALA A 179 2.26 17.92 0.68
N ASP A 180 2.14 18.49 -0.53
CA ASP A 180 1.38 19.71 -0.82
C ASP A 180 -0.03 19.42 -1.38
N THR A 181 -0.47 18.16 -1.39
CA THR A 181 -1.81 17.80 -1.90
C THR A 181 -2.90 18.58 -1.15
N PRO A 182 -3.75 19.37 -1.85
CA PRO A 182 -4.82 20.13 -1.24
C PRO A 182 -5.74 19.27 -0.37
N TYR A 183 -6.34 19.86 0.66
CA TYR A 183 -7.25 19.20 1.63
C TYR A 183 -6.60 18.15 2.55
N PHE A 184 -5.36 17.74 2.30
CA PHE A 184 -4.65 16.75 3.11
C PHE A 184 -3.38 17.32 3.73
N GLU A 185 -2.97 16.74 4.85
CA GLU A 185 -1.73 17.01 5.57
C GLU A 185 -0.93 15.70 5.59
N LEU A 186 0.31 15.71 5.08
CA LEU A 186 1.21 14.57 5.23
C LEU A 186 1.67 14.49 6.69
N ILE A 187 1.35 13.39 7.37
CA ILE A 187 1.64 13.21 8.80
C ILE A 187 2.83 12.29 9.07
N ASP A 188 3.13 11.36 8.16
CA ASP A 188 4.33 10.51 8.17
C ASP A 188 4.55 9.96 6.75
N TRP A 189 5.74 9.43 6.48
CA TRP A 189 6.01 8.70 5.25
C TRP A 189 7.18 7.72 5.42
N VAL A 190 7.13 6.66 4.61
CA VAL A 190 8.18 5.65 4.54
C VAL A 190 8.79 5.66 3.14
N PRO A 191 10.09 6.00 3.00
CA PRO A 191 10.75 5.98 1.70
C PRO A 191 10.82 4.56 1.16
N ALA A 192 10.67 4.44 -0.16
CA ALA A 192 10.98 3.23 -0.89
C ALA A 192 12.46 2.87 -0.68
N ALA A 193 12.71 1.60 -0.40
CA ALA A 193 14.04 1.02 -0.38
C ALA A 193 13.92 -0.41 -0.89
N PHE A 194 14.88 -0.87 -1.70
CA PHE A 194 14.85 -2.24 -2.19
C PHE A 194 14.76 -3.23 -1.01
N ASN A 195 13.87 -4.21 -1.12
CA ASN A 195 13.60 -5.24 -0.12
C ASN A 195 12.98 -4.72 1.21
N ARG A 196 12.38 -3.52 1.22
CA ARG A 196 11.61 -2.99 2.35
C ARG A 196 10.13 -3.34 2.24
N LEU A 197 9.56 -3.96 3.27
CA LEU A 197 8.12 -4.15 3.42
C LEU A 197 7.54 -3.16 4.42
N VAL A 198 6.47 -2.48 4.03
CA VAL A 198 5.68 -1.59 4.89
C VAL A 198 4.32 -2.23 5.09
N LEU A 199 3.87 -2.38 6.34
CA LEU A 199 2.58 -2.97 6.72
C LEU A 199 1.80 -1.96 7.57
N TYR A 200 0.54 -1.73 7.23
CA TYR A 200 -0.33 -0.74 7.86
C TYR A 200 -1.80 -1.15 7.74
N ARG A 201 -2.70 -0.46 8.47
CA ARG A 201 -4.15 -0.71 8.35
C ARG A 201 -4.69 -0.13 7.04
N SER A 202 -5.51 -0.91 6.34
CA SER A 202 -6.13 -0.51 5.07
C SER A 202 -7.10 0.68 5.18
N ASN A 203 -7.52 1.03 6.40
CA ASN A 203 -8.38 2.18 6.65
C ASN A 203 -7.61 3.48 6.91
N ALA A 204 -6.28 3.43 7.02
CA ALA A 204 -5.44 4.62 7.09
C ALA A 204 -5.45 5.38 5.76
N LEU A 205 -5.53 6.70 5.80
CA LEU A 205 -5.39 7.54 4.62
C LEU A 205 -3.93 7.54 4.17
N HIS A 206 -3.69 7.03 2.97
CA HIS A 206 -2.36 6.82 2.44
C HIS A 206 -2.31 7.03 0.93
N SER A 207 -1.10 7.18 0.39
CA SER A 207 -0.87 7.17 -1.05
C SER A 207 0.57 6.83 -1.38
N ALA A 208 0.81 6.41 -2.61
CA ALA A 208 2.15 6.35 -3.17
C ALA A 208 2.64 7.80 -3.43
N LEU A 209 3.81 8.13 -2.87
CA LEU A 209 4.49 9.40 -3.13
C LEU A 209 5.37 9.23 -4.36
N ILE A 210 4.81 9.45 -5.56
CA ILE A 210 5.48 9.20 -6.84
C ILE A 210 5.62 10.44 -7.72
N ASP A 211 5.33 11.63 -7.20
CA ASP A 211 5.53 12.89 -7.93
C ASP A 211 7.01 13.06 -8.29
N GLY A 212 7.31 13.24 -9.58
CA GLY A 212 8.67 13.36 -10.09
C GLY A 212 9.48 12.07 -10.16
N VAL A 213 8.89 10.91 -9.83
CA VAL A 213 9.54 9.61 -9.96
C VAL A 213 9.42 9.12 -11.41
N PRO A 214 10.51 8.63 -12.04
CA PRO A 214 10.43 8.03 -13.37
C PRO A 214 9.42 6.88 -13.40
N LEU A 215 8.45 6.97 -14.31
CA LEU A 215 7.45 5.93 -14.53
C LEU A 215 7.92 5.01 -15.64
N SER A 216 7.90 3.69 -15.40
CA SER A 216 8.35 2.67 -16.35
C SER A 216 7.51 1.42 -16.21
N GLU A 217 7.18 0.80 -17.34
CA GLU A 217 6.51 -0.50 -17.42
C GLU A 217 7.50 -1.68 -17.30
N ASP A 218 8.82 -1.41 -17.30
CA ASP A 218 9.85 -2.44 -17.13
C ASP A 218 10.05 -2.75 -15.64
N PRO A 219 9.81 -4.00 -15.19
CA PRO A 219 9.99 -4.39 -13.79
C PRO A 219 11.40 -4.19 -13.25
N ALA A 220 12.43 -4.13 -14.10
CA ALA A 220 13.81 -3.93 -13.67
C ALA A 220 14.16 -2.47 -13.34
N THR A 221 13.42 -1.51 -13.91
CA THR A 221 13.73 -0.07 -13.81
C THR A 221 12.58 0.76 -13.25
N GLY A 222 11.35 0.24 -13.31
CA GLY A 222 10.17 0.88 -12.75
C GLY A 222 10.03 0.69 -11.25
N ARG A 223 9.05 1.40 -10.67
CA ARG A 223 8.68 1.28 -9.25
C ARG A 223 7.91 -0.02 -9.01
N LEU A 224 8.61 -1.14 -9.08
CA LEU A 224 8.06 -2.47 -8.84
C LEU A 224 7.76 -2.67 -7.35
N THR A 225 6.54 -3.12 -7.07
CA THR A 225 6.10 -3.46 -5.71
C THR A 225 5.36 -4.78 -5.69
N ALA A 226 5.53 -5.56 -4.62
CA ALA A 226 4.63 -6.65 -4.25
C ALA A 226 3.64 -6.11 -3.21
N ASN A 227 2.35 -6.12 -3.56
CA ASN A 227 1.28 -5.61 -2.71
C ASN A 227 0.47 -6.79 -2.18
N LEU A 228 0.26 -6.83 -0.87
CA LEU A 228 -0.44 -7.92 -0.20
C LEU A 228 -1.45 -7.36 0.81
N PHE A 229 -2.66 -7.88 0.75
CA PHE A 229 -3.77 -7.51 1.62
C PHE A 229 -4.16 -8.70 2.50
N LEU A 230 -4.34 -8.45 3.79
CA LEU A 230 -4.77 -9.42 4.79
C LEU A 230 -6.12 -8.99 5.34
N LEU A 231 -7.14 -9.83 5.18
CA LEU A 231 -8.52 -9.46 5.49
C LEU A 231 -9.24 -10.54 6.29
N PRO A 232 -10.10 -10.16 7.25
CA PRO A 232 -10.90 -11.12 7.99
C PRO A 232 -11.80 -11.93 7.06
N VAL A 233 -11.91 -13.23 7.31
CA VAL A 233 -12.92 -14.06 6.66
C VAL A 233 -14.26 -13.69 7.29
N GLN A 234 -15.15 -13.07 6.51
CA GLN A 234 -16.53 -12.88 6.95
C GLN A 234 -17.14 -14.26 7.21
N LYS A 235 -17.68 -14.47 8.41
CA LYS A 235 -18.50 -15.65 8.65
C LYS A 235 -19.72 -15.54 7.75
N LEU A 236 -19.82 -16.44 6.77
CA LEU A 236 -21.12 -16.82 6.25
C LEU A 236 -21.81 -17.52 7.42
N PHE A 237 -22.87 -16.89 7.95
CA PHE A 237 -23.72 -17.33 9.06
C PHE A 237 -23.22 -17.00 10.49
#